data_AF-A0A9P8DP78-F1
#
_entry.id   AF-A0A9P8DP78-F1
#
_cell.length_a   1.000
_cell.length_b   1.000
_cell.length_c   1.000
_cell.angle_alpha   90.00
_cell.angle_beta   90.00
_cell.angle_gamma   90.00
#
_symmetry.space_group_name_H-M   'P 1'
#
loop_
_entity.id
_entity.type
_entity.pdbx_description
1 polymer ?
#
loop_
_entity_poly.entity_id
_entity_poly.type
_entity_poly.pdbx_seq_one_letter_code
_entity_poly.pdbx_strand_id
1 'polypeptide(L)'
;MLTNWFSQPAGTRSSTDDPRGPDAEDDTLVMEPDQGNVLSHIISQLRPGADLSRVVLPTFILEPRSMLERITNFMCHPEMLLQIPSIDDPVERFVSVVKFYLSGWHIRPPGVKKPLNPILGEIFTCYWDFEDGKRAYYISEQTSHHPPKSSYFYMAPDHHIRIDGTLKPRSRFLGNSAASLMEGIAFLSLLNRGKDAAKGEQ
;
A
#
# COMPACT_ATOMS: atom_id res chain seq x y z
N MET A 1 -21.81 -38.59 6.16
CA MET A 1 -21.85 -38.83 7.63
C MET A 1 -20.55 -39.51 8.03
N LEU A 2 -19.87 -38.90 9.02
CA LEU A 2 -19.09 -39.53 10.11
C LEU A 2 -17.98 -40.54 9.73
N THR A 3 -16.72 -40.09 9.71
CA THR A 3 -15.67 -40.27 10.76
C THR A 3 -15.07 -41.66 10.84
N ASN A 4 -13.75 -41.75 10.68
CA ASN A 4 -12.91 -42.50 11.60
C ASN A 4 -11.48 -41.93 11.64
N TRP A 5 -11.21 -41.21 12.74
CA TRP A 5 -9.95 -41.27 13.48
C TRP A 5 -9.71 -42.75 13.85
N PHE A 6 -8.51 -43.34 13.91
CA PHE A 6 -7.27 -42.95 14.56
C PHE A 6 -6.12 -43.80 14.00
N SER A 7 -4.92 -43.22 13.83
CA SER A 7 -3.66 -43.82 14.33
C SER A 7 -2.48 -42.88 14.01
N GLN A 8 -1.99 -42.20 15.03
CA GLN A 8 -0.64 -41.62 15.16
C GLN A 8 -0.18 -41.95 16.59
N PRO A 9 1.11 -42.18 16.88
CA PRO A 9 2.11 -41.09 16.99
C PRO A 9 3.55 -41.57 16.64
N ALA A 10 4.69 -40.87 16.74
CA ALA A 10 5.11 -39.60 17.34
C ALA A 10 6.39 -39.13 16.60
N GLY A 11 6.62 -37.81 16.54
CA GLY A 11 7.85 -37.23 15.98
C GLY A 11 7.93 -35.70 16.02
N THR A 12 7.34 -35.12 17.07
CA THR A 12 7.52 -33.79 17.69
C THR A 12 8.32 -32.71 16.95
N ARG A 13 7.62 -31.81 16.24
CA ARG A 13 7.82 -30.35 16.37
C ARG A 13 6.45 -29.72 16.54
N SER A 14 6.12 -29.44 17.79
CA SER A 14 4.87 -28.82 18.22
C SER A 14 4.76 -27.41 17.64
N SER A 15 3.77 -27.19 16.78
CA SER A 15 3.07 -25.92 16.72
C SER A 15 2.36 -25.78 18.07
N THR A 16 3.02 -25.15 19.02
CA THR A 16 2.29 -24.64 20.19
C THR A 16 1.32 -23.61 19.66
N ASP A 17 0.03 -23.93 19.73
CA ASP A 17 -1.03 -22.94 19.85
C ASP A 17 -0.61 -22.00 20.99
N ASP A 18 -0.06 -20.84 20.64
CA ASP A 18 0.13 -19.76 21.58
C ASP A 18 -1.28 -19.37 22.05
N PRO A 19 -1.54 -19.28 23.36
CA PRO A 19 -2.85 -18.84 23.83
C PRO A 19 -3.11 -17.48 23.19
N ARG A 20 -4.25 -17.32 22.52
CA ARG A 20 -4.77 -16.02 22.13
C ARG A 20 -4.87 -15.17 23.39
N GLY A 21 -3.80 -14.42 23.67
CA GLY A 21 -3.74 -13.44 24.74
C GLY A 21 -4.78 -12.35 24.48
N PRO A 22 -5.16 -11.59 25.51
CA PRO A 22 -6.17 -10.55 25.40
C PRO A 22 -5.74 -9.34 24.55
N ASP A 23 -4.59 -9.40 23.87
CA ASP A 23 -3.97 -8.28 23.14
C ASP A 23 -4.16 -8.38 21.61
N ALA A 24 -5.28 -8.96 21.16
CA ALA A 24 -5.72 -8.78 19.79
C ALA A 24 -6.56 -7.50 19.72
N GLU A 25 -6.10 -6.52 18.93
CA GLU A 25 -6.77 -5.24 18.57
C GLU A 25 -6.46 -4.01 19.43
N ASP A 26 -5.20 -3.71 19.70
CA ASP A 26 -4.82 -2.30 19.93
C ASP A 26 -3.63 -1.89 19.04
N ASP A 27 -3.92 -1.59 17.78
CA ASP A 27 -2.99 -0.88 16.87
C ASP A 27 -2.67 0.54 17.38
N THR A 28 -3.24 0.98 18.50
CA THR A 28 -3.10 2.32 19.04
C THR A 28 -1.81 2.41 19.87
N LEU A 29 -0.76 2.93 19.26
CA LEU A 29 0.41 3.37 20.02
C LEU A 29 0.02 4.56 20.89
N VAL A 30 0.04 4.37 22.21
CA VAL A 30 -0.10 5.45 23.18
C VAL A 30 1.08 6.40 23.01
N MET A 31 0.78 7.65 22.69
CA MET A 31 1.81 8.68 22.58
C MET A 31 2.29 9.10 23.96
N GLU A 32 3.60 9.25 24.10
CA GLU A 32 4.18 9.78 25.33
C GLU A 32 3.75 11.25 25.55
N PRO A 33 3.59 11.70 26.80
CA PRO A 33 3.09 13.05 27.09
C PRO A 33 3.92 14.18 26.47
N ASP A 34 5.23 14.01 26.35
CA ASP A 34 6.15 14.94 25.71
C ASP A 34 5.90 15.06 24.20
N GLN A 35 5.66 13.94 23.52
CA GLN A 35 5.28 13.90 22.11
C GLN A 35 3.93 14.59 21.87
N GLY A 36 2.97 14.39 22.78
CA GLY A 36 1.68 15.09 22.77
C GLY A 36 1.81 16.60 22.88
N ASN A 37 2.72 17.09 23.74
CA ASN A 37 3.01 18.51 23.89
C ASN A 37 3.61 19.13 22.62
N VAL A 38 4.54 18.42 21.96
CA VAL A 38 5.15 18.87 20.69
C VAL A 38 4.09 18.99 19.60
N LEU A 39 3.22 18.00 19.45
CA LEU A 39 2.13 18.07 18.46
C LEU A 39 1.15 19.21 18.77
N SER A 40 0.78 19.39 20.04
CA SER A 40 -0.12 20.46 20.46
C SER A 40 0.46 21.84 20.14
N HIS A 41 1.77 22.03 20.33
CA HIS A 41 2.46 23.26 19.95
C HIS A 41 2.41 23.50 18.43
N ILE A 42 2.66 22.48 17.61
CA ILE A 42 2.56 22.60 16.13
C ILE A 42 1.12 22.94 15.72
N ILE A 43 0.12 22.24 16.28
CA ILE A 43 -1.30 22.46 15.99
C ILE A 43 -1.72 23.89 16.35
N SER A 44 -1.21 24.45 17.46
CA SER A 44 -1.53 25.82 17.89
C SER A 44 -1.10 26.91 16.88
N GLN A 45 -0.13 26.60 16.02
CA GLN A 45 0.39 27.53 15.00
C GLN A 45 -0.39 27.45 13.68
N LEU A 46 -1.28 26.46 13.53
CA LEU A 46 -1.99 26.20 12.28
C LEU A 46 -3.40 26.80 12.31
N ARG A 47 -3.84 27.28 11.14
CA ARG A 47 -5.23 27.68 10.90
C ARG A 47 -5.94 26.59 10.11
N PRO A 48 -7.22 26.30 10.38
CA PRO A 48 -7.99 25.38 9.53
C PRO A 48 -7.88 25.77 8.05
N GLY A 49 -7.64 24.78 7.19
CA GLY A 49 -7.33 24.94 5.77
C GLY A 49 -5.83 25.04 5.43
N ALA A 50 -4.95 25.18 6.43
CA ALA A 50 -3.51 25.26 6.21
C ALA A 50 -2.97 24.04 5.44
N ASP A 51 -2.04 24.30 4.52
CA ASP A 51 -1.31 23.27 3.78
C ASP A 51 -0.18 22.72 4.66
N LEU A 52 -0.29 21.43 5.00
CA LEU A 52 0.65 20.74 5.88
C LEU A 52 1.92 20.26 5.14
N SER A 53 1.97 20.35 3.80
CA SER A 53 3.16 19.92 3.03
C SER A 53 4.42 20.73 3.34
N ARG A 54 4.25 21.93 3.89
CA ARG A 54 5.34 22.84 4.28
C ARG A 54 5.66 22.80 5.78
N VAL A 55 4.90 22.02 6.55
CA VAL A 55 5.09 21.88 8.00
C VAL A 55 5.97 20.67 8.24
N VAL A 56 7.10 20.87 8.92
CA VAL A 56 7.97 19.78 9.33
C VAL A 56 7.31 19.07 10.51
N LEU A 57 6.95 17.81 10.30
CA LEU A 57 6.38 16.98 11.36
C LEU A 57 7.51 16.26 12.13
N PRO A 58 7.33 15.97 13.43
CA PRO A 58 8.33 15.28 14.23
C PRO A 58 8.63 13.87 13.72
N THR A 59 9.85 13.37 13.97
CA THR A 59 10.28 12.06 13.47
C THR A 59 9.56 10.88 14.11
N PHE A 60 9.02 11.02 15.32
CA PHE A 60 8.30 9.94 16.01
C PHE A 60 6.97 9.53 15.33
N ILE A 61 6.41 10.39 14.47
CA ILE A 61 5.24 10.05 13.65
C ILE A 61 5.61 9.50 12.27
N LEU A 62 6.89 9.22 12.00
CA LEU A 62 7.34 8.72 10.70
C LEU A 62 7.54 7.21 10.75
N GLU A 63 7.14 6.51 9.68
CA GLU A 63 7.56 5.12 9.44
C GLU A 63 8.92 5.12 8.71
N PRO A 64 9.77 4.09 8.89
CA PRO A 64 11.09 4.02 8.29
C PRO A 64 11.04 3.60 6.80
N ARG A 65 10.06 4.10 6.04
CA ARG A 65 9.89 3.83 4.61
C ARG A 65 9.61 5.13 3.87
N SER A 66 10.24 5.28 2.71
CA SER A 66 9.91 6.34 1.75
C SER A 66 8.51 6.13 1.19
N MET A 67 7.81 7.20 0.83
CA MET A 67 6.55 7.09 0.09
C MET A 67 6.71 6.26 -1.20
N LEU A 68 7.88 6.34 -1.85
CA LEU A 68 8.19 5.58 -3.07
C LEU A 68 8.15 4.08 -2.84
N GLU A 69 8.67 3.65 -1.69
CA GLU A 69 8.63 2.27 -1.25
C GLU A 69 7.23 1.90 -0.71
N ARG A 70 6.55 2.82 -0.01
CA ARG A 70 5.23 2.59 0.58
C ARG A 70 4.17 2.21 -0.46
N ILE A 71 4.26 2.73 -1.67
CA ILE A 71 3.38 2.40 -2.80
C ILE A 71 3.39 0.89 -3.10
N THR A 72 4.50 0.18 -2.86
CA THR A 72 4.60 -1.26 -3.15
C THR A 72 3.65 -2.11 -2.30
N ASN A 73 3.10 -1.57 -1.21
CA ASN A 73 2.06 -2.24 -0.43
C ASN A 73 0.81 -2.53 -1.28
N PHE A 74 0.53 -1.75 -2.33
CA PHE A 74 -0.58 -2.05 -3.24
C PHE A 74 -0.34 -3.30 -4.10
N MET A 75 0.88 -3.84 -4.12
CA MET A 75 1.27 -5.04 -4.86
C MET A 75 1.56 -6.23 -3.92
N CYS A 76 1.07 -6.19 -2.68
CA CYS A 76 1.31 -7.22 -1.67
C CYS A 76 0.54 -8.53 -1.88
N HIS A 77 -0.46 -8.53 -2.76
CA HIS A 77 -1.32 -9.68 -3.06
C HIS A 77 -1.17 -10.13 -4.53
N PRO A 78 0.02 -10.63 -4.93
CA PRO A 78 0.24 -11.08 -6.30
C PRO A 78 -0.73 -12.21 -6.70
N GLU A 79 -1.14 -13.08 -5.78
CA GLU A 79 -2.12 -14.14 -6.02
C GLU A 79 -3.48 -13.60 -6.51
N MET A 80 -3.85 -12.38 -6.13
CA MET A 80 -5.06 -11.72 -6.63
C MET A 80 -4.82 -11.03 -7.97
N LEU A 81 -3.61 -10.50 -8.19
CA LEU A 81 -3.24 -9.76 -9.39
C LEU A 81 -2.99 -10.68 -10.60
N LEU A 82 -2.19 -11.73 -10.42
CA LEU A 82 -1.64 -12.55 -11.50
C LEU A 82 -2.69 -13.36 -12.27
N GLN A 83 -3.85 -13.63 -11.67
CA GLN A 83 -4.95 -14.37 -12.31
C GLN A 83 -5.84 -13.50 -13.20
N ILE A 84 -5.88 -12.17 -12.98
CA ILE A 84 -6.78 -11.24 -13.70
C ILE A 84 -6.71 -11.36 -15.23
N PRO A 85 -5.52 -11.46 -15.86
CA PRO A 85 -5.39 -11.60 -17.31
C PRO A 85 -6.07 -12.84 -17.90
N SER A 86 -6.21 -13.91 -17.11
CA SER A 86 -6.81 -15.18 -17.53
C SER A 86 -8.34 -15.25 -17.41
N ILE A 87 -8.97 -14.26 -16.76
CA ILE A 87 -10.43 -14.22 -16.61
C ILE A 87 -11.06 -13.73 -17.90
N ASP A 88 -11.90 -14.56 -18.53
CA ASP A 88 -12.55 -14.22 -19.80
C ASP A 88 -13.76 -13.30 -19.63
N ASP A 89 -14.60 -13.58 -18.63
CA ASP A 89 -15.78 -12.76 -18.35
C ASP A 89 -15.37 -11.33 -17.92
N PRO A 90 -15.83 -10.29 -18.62
CA PRO A 90 -15.40 -8.92 -18.35
C PRO A 90 -15.87 -8.38 -17.00
N VAL A 91 -17.02 -8.84 -16.49
CA VAL A 91 -17.55 -8.41 -15.20
C VAL A 91 -16.78 -9.06 -14.06
N GLU A 92 -16.54 -10.37 -14.13
CA GLU A 92 -15.72 -11.08 -13.13
C GLU A 92 -14.29 -10.53 -13.07
N ARG A 93 -13.73 -10.18 -14.24
CA ARG A 93 -12.41 -9.56 -14.33
C ARG A 93 -12.39 -8.18 -13.70
N PHE A 94 -13.40 -7.35 -13.96
CA PHE A 94 -13.54 -6.05 -13.30
C PHE A 94 -13.65 -6.20 -11.78
N VAL A 95 -14.47 -7.13 -11.29
CA VAL A 95 -14.59 -7.45 -9.85
C VAL A 95 -13.23 -7.87 -9.28
N SER A 96 -12.45 -8.66 -10.01
CA SER A 96 -11.12 -9.09 -9.59
C SER A 96 -10.11 -7.94 -9.50
N VAL A 97 -10.15 -6.99 -10.45
CA VAL A 97 -9.36 -5.75 -10.38
C VAL A 97 -9.72 -4.93 -9.13
N VAL A 98 -11.02 -4.77 -8.84
CA VAL A 98 -11.49 -4.05 -7.65
C VAL A 98 -11.04 -4.76 -6.37
N LYS A 99 -11.17 -6.09 -6.31
CA LYS A 99 -10.74 -6.91 -5.17
C LYS A 99 -9.24 -6.75 -4.91
N PHE A 100 -8.41 -6.85 -5.95
CA PHE A 100 -6.97 -6.62 -5.85
C PHE A 100 -6.65 -5.20 -5.37
N TYR A 101 -7.31 -4.18 -5.91
CA TYR A 101 -7.05 -2.80 -5.51
C TYR A 101 -7.40 -2.54 -4.04
N LEU A 102 -8.49 -3.12 -3.54
CA LEU A 102 -8.93 -2.95 -2.16
C LEU A 102 -8.08 -3.74 -1.16
N SER A 103 -7.43 -4.83 -1.58
CA SER A 103 -6.66 -5.67 -0.66
C SER A 103 -5.40 -4.98 -0.12
N GLY A 104 -4.80 -4.03 -0.84
CA GLY A 104 -3.58 -3.34 -0.38
C GLY A 104 -3.75 -2.31 0.75
N TRP A 105 -4.99 -1.89 1.08
CA TRP A 105 -5.22 -0.75 1.98
C TRP A 105 -5.07 -1.07 3.47
N HIS A 106 -5.21 -2.34 3.86
CA HIS A 106 -5.11 -2.74 5.26
C HIS A 106 -3.66 -2.77 5.78
N ILE A 107 -2.67 -2.79 4.87
CA ILE A 107 -1.26 -2.82 5.26
C ILE A 107 -0.84 -1.46 5.79
N ARG A 108 -0.79 -1.32 7.11
CA ARG A 108 -0.37 -0.11 7.81
C ARG A 108 0.56 -0.44 8.98
N PRO A 109 1.52 0.45 9.31
CA PRO A 109 2.28 0.29 10.54
C PRO A 109 1.35 0.42 11.75
N PRO A 110 1.71 -0.20 12.90
CA PRO A 110 1.02 0.08 14.15
C PRO A 110 1.16 1.57 14.50
N GLY A 111 0.07 2.16 14.99
CA GLY A 111 -0.06 3.57 15.31
C GLY A 111 -0.20 4.52 14.11
N VAL A 112 -0.26 5.82 14.42
CA VAL A 112 -0.39 6.88 13.41
C VAL A 112 0.98 7.26 12.88
N LYS A 113 1.47 6.54 11.86
CA LYS A 113 2.73 6.85 11.18
C LYS A 113 2.55 7.24 9.72
N LYS A 114 3.34 8.20 9.27
CA LYS A 114 3.39 8.70 7.89
C LYS A 114 4.71 8.26 7.23
N PRO A 115 4.72 7.86 5.95
CA PRO A 115 5.95 7.62 5.21
C PRO A 115 6.80 8.90 5.11
N LEU A 116 8.10 8.70 4.93
CA LEU A 116 9.03 9.78 4.63
C LEU A 116 8.64 10.45 3.31
N ASN A 117 8.67 11.78 3.30
CA ASN A 117 8.45 12.57 2.08
C ASN A 117 9.70 12.47 1.19
N PRO A 118 9.62 11.87 0.00
CA PRO A 118 10.80 11.66 -0.83
C PRO A 118 11.41 12.98 -1.29
N ILE A 119 12.74 13.01 -1.44
CA ILE A 119 13.44 14.16 -2.04
C ILE A 119 13.23 14.18 -3.56
N LEU A 120 13.36 15.35 -4.19
CA LEU A 120 13.24 15.46 -5.65
C LEU A 120 14.29 14.58 -6.35
N GLY A 121 13.85 13.73 -7.29
CA GLY A 121 14.72 12.80 -8.01
C GLY A 121 15.11 11.56 -7.21
N GLU A 122 14.56 11.36 -6.01
CA GLU A 122 14.69 10.06 -5.30
C GLU A 122 14.07 8.96 -6.16
N ILE A 123 14.76 7.82 -6.24
CA ILE A 123 14.32 6.64 -6.98
C ILE A 123 14.28 5.45 -6.04
N PHE A 124 13.22 4.65 -6.13
CA PHE A 124 13.13 3.35 -5.49
C PHE A 124 12.78 2.29 -6.53
N THR A 125 13.50 1.17 -6.50
CA THR A 125 13.28 0.01 -7.37
C THR A 125 13.22 -1.26 -6.56
N CYS A 126 12.32 -2.17 -6.92
CA CYS A 126 12.30 -3.53 -6.36
C CYS A 126 11.75 -4.52 -7.39
N TYR A 127 11.74 -5.79 -7.02
CA TYR A 127 11.16 -6.86 -7.82
C TYR A 127 10.50 -7.90 -6.91
N TRP A 128 9.66 -8.75 -7.50
CA TRP A 128 9.06 -9.92 -6.85
C TRP A 128 9.46 -11.16 -7.63
N ASP A 129 9.90 -12.20 -6.93
CA ASP A 129 10.01 -13.56 -7.45
C ASP A 129 8.68 -14.30 -7.16
N PHE A 130 8.06 -14.87 -8.18
CA PHE A 130 6.83 -15.64 -8.04
C PHE A 130 7.10 -17.15 -8.01
N GLU A 131 6.11 -17.92 -7.53
CA GLU A 131 6.21 -19.38 -7.40
C GLU A 131 6.44 -20.11 -8.73
N ASP A 132 5.98 -19.51 -9.84
CA ASP A 132 6.18 -20.05 -11.19
C ASP A 132 7.55 -19.68 -11.80
N GLY A 133 8.44 -19.08 -11.01
CA GLY A 133 9.80 -18.71 -11.41
C GLY A 133 9.89 -17.44 -12.24
N LYS A 134 8.78 -16.73 -12.49
CA LYS A 134 8.77 -15.44 -13.19
C LYS A 134 8.88 -14.27 -12.21
N ARG A 135 9.08 -13.07 -12.77
CA ARG A 135 9.30 -11.85 -11.99
C ARG A 135 8.37 -10.71 -12.36
N ALA A 136 8.10 -9.86 -11.38
CA ALA A 136 7.62 -8.50 -11.60
C ALA A 136 8.66 -7.46 -11.19
N TYR A 137 8.63 -6.31 -11.84
CA TYR A 137 9.57 -5.21 -11.64
C TYR A 137 8.81 -3.96 -11.24
N TYR A 138 9.35 -3.20 -10.30
CA TYR A 138 8.82 -1.90 -9.88
C TYR A 138 9.91 -0.84 -9.91
N ILE A 139 9.54 0.32 -10.43
CA ILE A 139 10.38 1.51 -10.49
C ILE A 139 9.50 2.70 -10.09
N SER A 140 10.00 3.56 -9.21
CA SER A 140 9.32 4.79 -8.85
C SER A 140 10.31 5.92 -8.65
N GLU A 141 9.84 7.14 -8.90
CA GLU A 141 10.62 8.35 -8.81
C GLU A 141 9.78 9.48 -8.22
N GLN A 142 10.40 10.29 -7.37
CA GLN A 142 9.82 11.56 -6.94
C GLN A 142 10.01 12.62 -8.02
N THR A 143 9.01 12.79 -8.88
CA THR A 143 9.06 13.66 -10.05
C THR A 143 8.68 15.12 -9.78
N SER A 144 8.21 15.45 -8.57
CA SER A 144 8.01 16.83 -8.10
C SER A 144 8.02 16.91 -6.57
N HIS A 145 8.53 18.00 -6.00
CA HIS A 145 8.53 18.24 -4.56
C HIS A 145 7.56 19.35 -4.11
N HIS A 146 7.27 20.33 -4.99
CA HIS A 146 6.35 21.43 -4.71
C HIS A 146 5.42 21.69 -5.92
N PRO A 147 4.23 21.04 -5.97
CA PRO A 147 3.67 20.10 -4.99
C PRO A 147 4.33 18.71 -5.04
N PRO A 148 4.26 17.91 -3.96
CA PRO A 148 4.78 16.54 -3.96
C PRO A 148 4.05 15.66 -4.99
N LYS A 149 4.82 14.98 -5.85
CA LYS A 149 4.32 13.99 -6.82
C LYS A 149 5.35 12.88 -6.99
N SER A 150 4.90 11.65 -6.80
CA SER A 150 5.65 10.45 -7.13
C SER A 150 5.04 9.81 -8.37
N SER A 151 5.88 9.32 -9.28
CA SER A 151 5.46 8.48 -10.40
C SER A 151 5.96 7.07 -10.17
N TYR A 152 5.19 6.06 -10.54
CA TYR A 152 5.59 4.67 -10.40
C TYR A 152 5.15 3.84 -11.59
N PHE A 153 5.91 2.78 -11.82
CA PHE A 153 5.74 1.79 -12.86
C PHE A 153 5.91 0.41 -12.24
N TYR A 154 4.99 -0.49 -12.55
CA TYR A 154 5.06 -1.90 -12.19
C TYR A 154 4.77 -2.73 -13.44
N MET A 155 5.52 -3.81 -13.65
CA MET A 155 5.26 -4.72 -14.76
C MET A 155 5.58 -6.17 -14.38
N ALA A 156 4.65 -7.06 -14.71
CA ALA A 156 4.85 -8.51 -14.70
C ALA A 156 4.71 -8.99 -16.16
N PRO A 157 5.81 -8.98 -16.95
CA PRO A 157 5.76 -9.18 -18.39
C PRO A 157 5.16 -10.54 -18.79
N ASP A 158 5.61 -11.60 -18.12
CA ASP A 158 5.18 -12.99 -18.35
C ASP A 158 3.75 -13.28 -17.89
N HIS A 159 3.11 -12.30 -17.26
CA HIS A 159 1.72 -12.32 -16.83
C HIS A 159 0.86 -11.30 -17.57
N HIS A 160 1.41 -10.57 -18.55
CA HIS A 160 0.68 -9.55 -19.31
C HIS A 160 0.11 -8.41 -18.45
N ILE A 161 0.75 -8.06 -17.33
CA ILE A 161 0.28 -7.00 -16.45
C ILE A 161 1.24 -5.83 -16.49
N ARG A 162 0.68 -4.63 -16.66
CA ARG A 162 1.38 -3.35 -16.54
C ARG A 162 0.54 -2.41 -15.68
N ILE A 163 1.18 -1.75 -14.73
CA ILE A 163 0.58 -0.72 -13.90
C ILE A 163 1.45 0.54 -13.98
N ASP A 164 0.85 1.65 -14.38
CA ASP A 164 1.47 2.97 -14.35
C ASP A 164 0.65 3.85 -13.42
N GLY A 165 1.31 4.69 -12.62
CA GLY A 165 0.54 5.60 -11.79
C GLY A 165 1.32 6.78 -11.24
N THR A 166 0.56 7.68 -10.63
CA THR A 166 1.10 8.81 -9.90
C THR A 166 0.43 8.91 -8.55
N LEU A 167 1.21 9.32 -7.54
CA LEU A 167 0.73 9.59 -6.20
C LEU A 167 0.95 11.08 -5.91
N LYS A 168 -0.16 11.79 -5.63
CA LYS A 168 -0.19 13.25 -5.44
C LYS A 168 -0.89 13.58 -4.13
N PRO A 169 -0.20 13.48 -2.98
CA PRO A 169 -0.79 13.75 -1.69
C PRO A 169 -0.84 15.27 -1.45
N ARG A 170 -2.02 15.78 -1.08
CA ARG A 170 -2.20 17.14 -0.56
C ARG A 170 -2.60 17.09 0.89
N SER A 171 -1.67 17.44 1.77
CA SER A 171 -1.92 17.43 3.21
C SER A 171 -2.62 18.72 3.65
N ARG A 172 -3.74 18.60 4.38
CA ARG A 172 -4.55 19.72 4.89
C ARG A 172 -4.80 19.58 6.38
N PHE A 173 -4.67 20.69 7.10
CA PHE A 173 -5.12 20.79 8.48
C PHE A 173 -6.58 21.25 8.51
N LEU A 174 -7.41 20.59 9.31
CA LEU A 174 -8.87 20.80 9.37
C LEU A 174 -9.34 21.17 10.80
N GLY A 175 -8.43 21.59 11.68
CA GLY A 175 -8.74 21.86 13.09
C GLY A 175 -8.46 20.62 13.94
N ASN A 176 -9.49 19.86 14.31
CA ASN A 176 -9.28 18.63 15.09
C ASN A 176 -8.87 17.41 14.22
N SER A 177 -8.55 17.63 12.95
CA SER A 177 -8.19 16.56 12.03
C SER A 177 -7.14 17.05 11.04
N ALA A 178 -6.37 16.11 10.51
CA ALA A 178 -5.50 16.32 9.36
C ALA A 178 -5.87 15.30 8.30
N ALA A 179 -5.87 15.72 7.04
CA ALA A 179 -6.20 14.86 5.90
C ALA A 179 -5.07 14.87 4.88
N SER A 180 -4.83 13.72 4.24
CA SER A 180 -4.05 13.64 3.01
C SER A 180 -5.00 13.35 1.86
N LEU A 181 -5.31 14.37 1.06
CA LEU A 181 -6.15 14.22 -0.11
C LEU A 181 -5.30 13.62 -1.24
N MET A 182 -5.75 12.48 -1.78
CA MET A 182 -5.01 11.73 -2.79
C MET A 182 -5.55 12.07 -4.18
N GLU A 183 -4.77 12.82 -4.97
CA GLU A 183 -5.11 13.21 -6.35
C GLU A 183 -4.40 12.33 -7.40
N GLY A 184 -3.84 11.21 -6.96
CA GLY A 184 -3.16 10.24 -7.80
C GLY A 184 -4.12 9.49 -8.72
N ILE A 185 -3.56 8.91 -9.78
CA ILE A 185 -4.28 8.01 -10.70
C ILE A 185 -3.38 6.82 -10.97
N ALA A 186 -3.98 5.63 -11.02
CA ALA A 186 -3.33 4.38 -11.42
C ALA A 186 -4.05 3.81 -12.65
N PHE A 187 -3.28 3.30 -13.60
CA PHE A 187 -3.76 2.61 -14.79
C PHE A 187 -3.25 1.17 -14.76
N LEU A 188 -4.16 0.20 -14.68
CA LEU A 188 -3.84 -1.22 -14.84
C LEU A 188 -4.20 -1.63 -16.27
N SER A 189 -3.21 -2.12 -17.01
CA SER A 189 -3.35 -2.60 -18.38
C SER A 189 -3.08 -4.11 -18.45
N LEU A 190 -3.98 -4.82 -19.13
CA LEU A 190 -3.83 -6.23 -19.45
C LEU A 190 -3.36 -6.35 -20.91
N LEU A 191 -2.09 -6.70 -21.11
CA LEU A 191 -1.42 -6.61 -22.42
C LEU A 191 -1.84 -7.69 -23.41
N ASN A 192 -2.53 -8.73 -22.95
CA ASN A 192 -3.12 -9.77 -23.77
C ASN A 192 -4.58 -9.47 -24.19
N ARG A 193 -5.10 -8.30 -23.80
CA ARG A 193 -6.52 -7.93 -23.92
C ARG A 193 -6.68 -6.52 -24.46
N GLY A 194 -7.85 -6.24 -25.05
CA GLY A 194 -8.16 -4.96 -25.68
C GLY A 194 -7.42 -4.73 -27.01
N LYS A 195 -8.11 -4.89 -28.15
CA LYS A 195 -7.52 -4.65 -29.48
C LYS A 195 -7.11 -3.19 -29.71
N ASP A 196 -7.76 -2.26 -29.01
CA ASP A 196 -7.49 -0.82 -29.07
C ASP A 196 -7.10 -0.34 -27.67
N ALA A 197 -5.84 0.04 -27.49
CA ALA A 197 -5.30 0.52 -26.22
C ALA A 197 -6.00 1.78 -25.69
N ALA A 198 -6.68 2.56 -26.54
CA ALA A 198 -7.41 3.75 -26.14
C ALA A 198 -8.88 3.46 -25.75
N LYS A 199 -9.45 2.35 -26.21
CA LYS A 199 -10.87 2.01 -25.98
C LYS A 199 -11.08 0.82 -25.04
N GLY A 200 -10.07 -0.01 -24.83
CA GLY A 200 -10.19 -1.23 -24.02
C GLY A 200 -10.89 -2.37 -24.76
N GLU A 201 -11.41 -3.34 -24.01
CA GLU A 201 -12.32 -4.36 -24.56
C GLU A 201 -13.72 -3.78 -24.79
N GLN A 202 -14.36 -4.16 -25.89
CA GLN A 202 -15.72 -3.76 -26.27
C GLN A 202 -16.77 -4.65 -25.60
#